data_AF-A0A812LBE7-F1
#
_entry.id   AF-A0A812LBE7-F1
#
_cell.length_a   1.000
_cell.length_b   1.000
_cell.length_c   1.000
_cell.angle_alpha   90.00
_cell.angle_beta   90.00
_cell.angle_gamma   90.00
#
_symmetry.space_group_name_H-M   'P 1'
#
loop_
_entity.id
_entity.type
_entity.pdbx_description
1 polymer ?
#
loop_
_entity_poly.entity_id
_entity_poly.type
_entity_poly.pdbx_seq_one_letter_code
_entity_poly.pdbx_strand_id
1 'polypeptide(L)'
;LHAALKSLSQLAAPFLAVVDDCWLPLGSMRFRENGSSGGHKGLEGIESTFPCGQAYHRLRIGIGGKNSKEFVTGDFTEDEEALLKPVLTAAVRAVQ
;
A
#
# COMPACT_ATOMS: atom_id res chain seq x y z
N LEU A 1 -4.04 8.70 -9.35
CA LEU A 1 -3.04 9.49 -8.59
C LEU A 1 -2.50 10.68 -9.38
N HIS A 2 -1.71 10.48 -10.45
CA HIS A 2 -1.10 11.59 -11.21
C HIS A 2 -2.11 12.64 -11.69
N ALA A 3 -3.22 12.20 -12.30
CA ALA A 3 -4.29 13.10 -12.73
C ALA A 3 -4.90 13.90 -11.55
N ALA A 4 -5.08 13.27 -10.39
CA ALA A 4 -5.62 13.92 -9.19
C ALA A 4 -4.62 14.96 -8.62
N LEU A 5 -3.33 14.61 -8.55
CA LEU A 5 -2.29 15.57 -8.15
C LEU A 5 -2.18 16.73 -9.15
N LYS A 6 -2.34 16.46 -10.45
CA LYS A 6 -2.39 17.50 -11.48
C LYS A 6 -3.60 18.43 -11.30
N SER A 7 -4.80 17.90 -11.03
CA SER A 7 -5.98 18.74 -10.78
C SER A 7 -5.86 19.58 -9.52
N LEU A 8 -5.08 19.12 -8.53
CA LEU A 8 -4.77 19.88 -7.32
C LEU A 8 -3.58 20.83 -7.47
N SER A 9 -2.94 20.90 -8.65
CA SER A 9 -1.69 21.64 -8.89
C SER A 9 -0.54 21.22 -7.96
N GLN A 10 -0.51 19.95 -7.56
CA GLN A 10 0.41 19.37 -6.58
C GLN A 10 1.25 18.22 -7.17
N LEU A 11 1.68 18.33 -8.42
CA LEU A 11 2.44 17.27 -9.11
C LEU A 11 3.74 16.85 -8.41
N ALA A 12 4.35 17.75 -7.64
CA ALA A 12 5.60 17.50 -6.89
C ALA A 12 5.37 17.29 -5.38
N ALA A 13 4.11 17.21 -4.92
CA ALA A 13 3.85 17.02 -3.51
C ALA A 13 4.34 15.64 -3.04
N PRO A 14 4.97 15.55 -1.86
CA PRO A 14 5.31 14.27 -1.26
C PRO A 14 4.02 13.49 -0.99
N PHE A 15 4.09 12.17 -1.14
CA PHE A 15 2.96 11.28 -0.90
C PHE A 15 3.42 10.01 -0.19
N LEU A 16 2.47 9.38 0.51
CA LEU A 16 2.60 8.08 1.13
C LEU A 16 1.71 7.09 0.37
N ALA A 17 2.27 6.01 -0.14
CA ALA A 17 1.49 4.92 -0.71
C ALA A 17 1.10 3.92 0.39
N VAL A 18 -0.20 3.73 0.63
CA VAL A 18 -0.72 2.68 1.52
C VAL A 18 -1.19 1.52 0.65
N VAL A 19 -0.61 0.34 0.84
CA VAL A 19 -0.86 -0.84 -0.02
C VAL A 19 -0.95 -2.12 0.78
N ASP A 20 -1.67 -3.10 0.26
CA ASP A 20 -1.64 -4.48 0.74
C ASP A 20 -0.33 -5.19 0.36
N ASP A 21 0.07 -6.20 1.14
CA ASP A 21 1.24 -7.02 0.87
C ASP A 21 1.02 -8.47 1.32
N CYS A 22 0.98 -9.40 0.36
CA CYS A 22 0.81 -10.83 0.62
C CYS A 22 2.04 -11.50 1.24
N TRP A 23 3.22 -10.88 1.15
CA TRP A 23 4.44 -11.38 1.76
C TRP A 23 4.55 -11.02 3.25
N LEU A 24 3.71 -10.09 3.70
CA LEU A 24 3.61 -9.71 5.10
C LEU A 24 2.49 -10.52 5.77
N PRO A 25 2.72 -11.07 6.98
CA PRO A 25 1.68 -11.77 7.74
C PRO A 25 0.43 -10.91 7.91
N LEU A 26 -0.74 -11.55 7.92
CA LEU A 26 -2.01 -10.86 8.16
C LEU A 26 -1.94 -10.03 9.45
N GLY A 27 -2.35 -8.77 9.34
CA GLY A 27 -2.41 -7.84 10.46
C GLY A 27 -1.06 -7.23 10.87
N SER A 28 0.01 -7.49 10.13
CA SER A 28 1.27 -6.77 10.28
C SER A 28 1.26 -5.46 9.48
N MET A 29 2.07 -4.50 9.92
CA MET A 29 2.34 -3.26 9.17
C MET A 29 3.84 -3.05 9.02
N ARG A 30 4.24 -2.45 7.89
CA ARG A 30 5.64 -2.09 7.65
C ARG A 30 5.74 -0.77 6.91
N PHE A 31 6.44 0.19 7.53
CA PHE A 31 6.87 1.40 6.85
C PHE A 31 8.14 1.16 6.03
N ARG A 32 8.20 1.82 4.88
CA ARG A 32 9.35 1.83 3.97
C ARG A 32 9.55 3.25 3.47
N GLU A 33 10.78 3.75 3.53
CA GLU A 33 11.13 5.05 2.97
C GLU A 33 11.31 5.00 1.44
N ASN A 34 11.71 3.84 0.93
CA ASN A 34 11.90 3.55 -0.48
C ASN A 34 11.94 2.02 -0.72
N GLY A 35 12.16 1.63 -1.98
CA GLY A 35 12.40 0.24 -2.38
C GLY A 35 11.69 -0.14 -3.68
N SER A 36 11.89 -1.35 -4.18
CA SER A 36 11.17 -1.80 -5.39
C SER A 36 9.71 -2.14 -5.10
N SER A 37 8.93 -2.27 -6.18
CA SER A 37 7.53 -2.71 -6.13
C SER A 37 7.36 -4.08 -5.46
N GLY A 38 8.37 -4.96 -5.54
CA GLY A 38 8.26 -6.35 -5.10
C GLY A 38 7.23 -7.15 -5.91
N GLY A 39 6.98 -6.77 -7.16
CA GLY A 39 5.96 -7.38 -8.02
C GLY A 39 4.54 -6.83 -7.81
N HIS A 40 4.37 -5.82 -6.96
CA HIS A 40 3.06 -5.19 -6.72
C HIS A 40 2.73 -4.23 -7.88
N LYS A 41 1.79 -4.64 -8.75
CA LYS A 41 1.42 -3.90 -9.98
C LYS A 41 1.05 -2.43 -9.74
N GLY A 42 0.37 -2.13 -8.63
CA GLY A 42 0.04 -0.74 -8.27
C GLY A 42 1.29 0.12 -7.98
N LEU A 43 2.32 -0.45 -7.35
CA LEU A 43 3.57 0.25 -7.05
C LEU A 43 4.42 0.41 -8.32
N GLU A 44 4.40 -0.58 -9.22
CA GLU A 44 5.02 -0.49 -10.56
C GLU A 44 4.41 0.65 -11.38
N GLY A 45 3.09 0.81 -11.31
CA GLY A 45 2.39 1.93 -11.92
C GLY A 45 2.84 3.28 -11.36
N ILE A 46 3.03 3.40 -10.05
CA ILE A 46 3.56 4.62 -9.42
C ILE A 46 5.00 4.87 -9.89
N GLU A 47 5.87 3.86 -9.81
CA GLU A 47 7.29 3.96 -10.17
C GLU A 47 7.50 4.36 -11.64
N SER A 48 6.62 3.93 -12.54
CA SER A 48 6.66 4.31 -13.96
C SER A 48 6.02 5.68 -14.27
N THR A 49 5.10 6.14 -13.41
CA THR A 49 4.36 7.39 -13.65
C THR A 49 5.05 8.61 -13.04
N PHE A 50 5.74 8.45 -11.91
CA PHE A 50 6.30 9.56 -11.15
C PHE A 50 7.82 9.65 -11.31
N PRO A 51 8.40 10.85 -11.52
CA PRO A 51 9.84 11.03 -11.67
C PRO A 51 10.68 10.55 -10.47
N CYS A 52 10.09 10.51 -9.27
CA CYS A 52 10.76 10.00 -8.08
C CYS A 52 11.06 8.49 -8.15
N GLY A 53 10.48 7.76 -9.11
CA GLY A 53 10.66 6.32 -9.25
C GLY A 53 10.32 5.63 -7.94
N GLN A 54 11.32 5.01 -7.31
CA GLN A 54 11.18 4.26 -6.05
C GLN A 54 11.34 5.10 -4.77
N ALA A 55 11.71 6.37 -4.90
CA ALA A 55 11.99 7.27 -3.78
C ALA A 55 10.71 7.92 -3.24
N TYR A 56 9.83 7.10 -2.65
CA TYR A 56 8.62 7.56 -1.97
C TYR A 56 8.27 6.63 -0.80
N HIS A 57 7.67 7.21 0.24
CA HIS A 57 7.28 6.48 1.45
C HIS A 57 6.11 5.54 1.18
N ARG A 58 6.10 4.40 1.86
CA ARG A 58 5.06 3.37 1.73
C ARG A 58 4.71 2.80 3.10
N LEU A 59 3.42 2.64 3.35
CA LEU A 59 2.90 1.83 4.43
C LEU A 59 2.32 0.55 3.82
N ARG A 60 2.96 -0.59 4.13
CA ARG A 60 2.48 -1.90 3.69
C ARG A 60 1.64 -2.54 4.79
N ILE A 61 0.45 -3.01 4.44
CA ILE A 61 -0.47 -3.72 5.33
C ILE A 61 -0.46 -5.19 4.92
N GLY A 62 -0.07 -6.05 5.86
CA GLY A 62 0.02 -7.48 5.59
C GLY A 62 -1.34 -8.13 5.48
N ILE A 63 -1.56 -8.79 4.35
CA ILE A 63 -2.76 -9.60 4.08
C ILE A 63 -2.44 -11.11 4.10
N GLY A 64 -1.15 -11.47 4.20
CA GLY A 64 -0.69 -12.85 4.19
C GLY A 64 -1.04 -13.59 2.89
N GLY A 65 -1.05 -14.92 2.98
CA GLY A 65 -1.57 -15.78 1.92
C GLY A 65 -0.67 -15.93 0.70
N LYS A 66 -1.31 -16.06 -0.47
CA LYS A 66 -0.64 -16.35 -1.75
C LYS A 66 -0.53 -15.09 -2.59
N ASN A 67 0.60 -14.92 -3.26
CA ASN A 67 0.76 -13.91 -4.29
C ASN A 67 0.02 -14.32 -5.58
N SER A 68 -1.31 -14.35 -5.54
CA SER A 68 -2.19 -14.61 -6.68
C SER A 68 -3.26 -13.54 -6.77
N LYS A 69 -3.75 -13.30 -7.99
CA LYS A 69 -4.77 -12.28 -8.23
C LYS A 69 -6.04 -12.59 -7.45
N GLU A 70 -6.43 -13.85 -7.42
CA GLU A 70 -7.65 -14.34 -6.78
C GLU A 70 -7.64 -14.10 -5.26
N PHE A 71 -6.47 -14.24 -4.63
CA PHE A 71 -6.32 -13.99 -3.20
C PHE A 71 -6.38 -12.48 -2.91
N VAL A 72 -5.62 -11.68 -3.66
CA VAL A 72 -5.52 -10.21 -3.46
C VAL A 72 -6.85 -9.51 -3.71
N THR A 73 -7.67 -10.01 -4.64
CA THR A 73 -8.99 -9.43 -4.94
C THR A 73 -10.15 -10.15 -4.26
N GLY A 74 -9.86 -11.12 -3.39
CA GLY A 74 -10.87 -11.85 -2.63
C GLY A 74 -11.35 -11.05 -1.43
N ASP A 75 -12.49 -11.46 -0.88
CA ASP A 75 -13.00 -10.91 0.37
C ASP A 75 -12.28 -11.56 1.57
N PHE A 76 -12.13 -10.80 2.65
CA PHE A 76 -11.67 -11.33 3.93
C PHE A 76 -12.78 -12.13 4.61
N THR A 77 -12.40 -13.20 5.31
CA THR A 77 -13.28 -13.90 6.23
C THR A 77 -13.56 -13.05 7.48
N GLU A 78 -14.61 -13.39 8.24
CA GLU A 78 -14.95 -12.65 9.48
C GLU A 78 -13.79 -12.61 10.49
N ASP A 79 -13.04 -13.72 10.61
CA ASP A 79 -11.87 -13.82 11.49
C ASP A 79 -10.73 -12.91 11.00
N GLU A 80 -10.50 -12.85 9.69
CA GLU A 80 -9.47 -11.97 9.11
C GLU A 80 -9.86 -10.50 9.25
N GLU A 81 -11.14 -10.15 9.04
CA GLU A 81 -11.64 -8.81 9.28
C GLU A 81 -11.50 -8.39 10.75
N ALA A 82 -11.77 -9.29 11.69
CA ALA A 82 -11.61 -9.03 13.11
C ALA A 82 -10.15 -8.69 13.46
N LEU A 83 -9.19 -9.36 12.81
CA LEU A 83 -7.76 -9.06 12.93
C LEU A 83 -7.36 -7.76 12.23
N LEU A 84 -7.96 -7.43 11.08
CA LEU A 84 -7.62 -6.24 10.30
C LEU A 84 -8.17 -4.95 10.91
N LYS A 85 -9.34 -4.96 11.54
CA LYS A 85 -9.95 -3.76 12.16
C LYS A 85 -8.99 -2.97 13.09
N PRO A 86 -8.31 -3.58 14.08
CA PRO A 86 -7.36 -2.86 14.92
C PRO A 86 -6.14 -2.36 14.13
N VAL A 87 -5.73 -3.09 13.08
CA VAL A 87 -4.58 -2.75 12.24
C VAL A 87 -4.87 -1.54 11.38
N LEU A 88 -6.05 -1.47 10.77
CA LEU A 88 -6.52 -0.30 10.02
C LEU A 88 -6.65 0.92 10.95
N THR A 89 -7.13 0.72 12.18
CA THR A 89 -7.17 1.78 13.20
C THR A 89 -5.76 2.30 13.52
N ALA A 90 -4.79 1.40 13.67
CA ALA A 90 -3.40 1.75 13.90
C ALA A 90 -2.77 2.45 12.67
N ALA A 91 -3.09 2.00 11.47
CA ALA A 91 -2.63 2.60 10.22
C ALA A 91 -3.10 4.05 10.10
N VAL A 92 -4.38 4.33 10.39
CA VAL A 92 -4.93 5.69 10.42
C VAL A 92 -4.15 6.58 11.38
N ARG A 93 -3.86 6.09 12.60
CA ARG A 93 -3.08 6.85 13.60
C ARG A 93 -1.64 7.08 13.17
N ALA A 94 -1.05 6.14 12.42
CA ALA A 94 0.34 6.22 12.01
C ALA A 94 0.59 7.20 10.85
N VAL A 95 -0.46 7.68 10.19
CA VAL A 95 -0.38 8.60 9.03
C VAL A 95 -0.95 10.00 9.33
N GLN A 96 -1.32 10.27 10.58
CA GLN A 96 -1.70 11.59 11.09
C GLN A 96 -0.47 12.41 11.46
#